data_AF-A0A3B7DP69-F1
#
_entry.id   AF-A0A3B7DP69-F1
#
_cell.length_a   1.000
_cell.length_b   1.000
_cell.length_c   1.000
_cell.angle_alpha   90.00
_cell.angle_beta   90.00
_cell.angle_gamma   90.00
#
_symmetry.space_group_name_H-M   'P 1'
#
loop_
_entity.id
_entity.type
_entity.pdbx_description
1 polymer ?
#
loop_
_entity_poly.entity_id
_entity_poly.type
_entity_poly.pdbx_seq_one_letter_code
_entity_poly.pdbx_strand_id
1 'polypeptide(L)'
;MKLLKKLSAVAVVVILVIGGSYFLFRTDNGKPKITNETIGVQVKELKELATIQYKYKEIASREDWNTLFNIKLPFTKSSFIVSYTGILKLGIDLSETKVDVDENSKTIKVTLPESKVLSNELDLKSLKVYDEKNSIFNPVKVKEYSEFTQSGKENAEKDARESGVFEQSKEVAKKIIIDLLNTTKEIKENYKIVFE
;
A
#
# COMPACT_ATOMS: atom_id res chain seq x y z
N MET A 1 -33.88 -72.52 0.54
CA MET A 1 -32.71 -71.97 1.28
C MET A 1 -31.48 -71.65 0.43
N LYS A 2 -31.08 -72.46 -0.57
CA LYS A 2 -29.85 -72.18 -1.36
C LYS A 2 -29.92 -70.94 -2.27
N LEU A 3 -31.09 -70.60 -2.83
CA LEU A 3 -31.28 -69.39 -3.67
C LEU A 3 -31.21 -68.09 -2.87
N LEU A 4 -31.86 -68.01 -1.69
CA LEU A 4 -31.83 -66.81 -0.83
C LEU A 4 -30.40 -66.50 -0.35
N LYS A 5 -29.60 -67.52 -0.01
CA LYS A 5 -28.20 -67.33 0.40
C LYS A 5 -27.32 -66.80 -0.74
N LYS A 6 -27.58 -67.20 -1.99
CA LYS A 6 -26.88 -66.67 -3.18
C LYS A 6 -27.27 -65.22 -3.46
N LEU A 7 -28.55 -64.86 -3.33
CA LEU A 7 -29.01 -63.48 -3.52
C LEU A 7 -28.42 -62.52 -2.47
N SER A 8 -28.38 -62.95 -1.20
CA SER A 8 -27.75 -62.19 -0.11
C SER A 8 -26.24 -62.01 -0.31
N ALA A 9 -25.54 -63.04 -0.78
CA ALA A 9 -24.11 -62.94 -1.08
C ALA A 9 -23.82 -61.95 -2.22
N VAL A 10 -24.64 -61.94 -3.28
CA VAL A 10 -24.49 -60.98 -4.39
C VAL A 10 -24.76 -59.55 -3.92
N ALA A 11 -25.79 -59.32 -3.09
CA ALA A 11 -26.09 -58.01 -2.55
C ALA A 11 -24.94 -57.45 -1.68
N VAL A 12 -24.30 -58.30 -0.86
CA VAL A 12 -23.14 -57.91 -0.06
C VAL A 12 -21.93 -57.52 -0.92
N VAL A 13 -21.67 -58.27 -2.00
CA VAL A 13 -20.58 -57.95 -2.93
C VAL A 13 -20.82 -56.62 -3.64
N VAL A 14 -22.06 -56.35 -4.07
CA VAL A 14 -22.41 -55.06 -4.71
C VAL A 14 -22.25 -53.90 -3.73
N ILE A 15 -22.65 -54.06 -2.48
CA ILE A 15 -22.46 -53.03 -1.42
C ILE A 15 -20.96 -52.80 -1.15
N LEU A 16 -20.13 -53.85 -1.18
CA LEU A 16 -18.69 -53.73 -0.99
C LEU A 16 -17.99 -53.06 -2.18
N VAL A 17 -18.44 -53.31 -3.41
CA VAL A 17 -17.89 -52.66 -4.61
C VAL A 17 -18.32 -51.19 -4.67
N ILE A 18 -19.58 -50.89 -4.36
CA ILE A 18 -20.09 -49.51 -4.31
C ILE A 18 -19.45 -48.75 -3.13
N GLY A 19 -19.39 -49.36 -1.94
CA GLY A 19 -18.74 -48.78 -0.78
C GLY A 19 -17.22 -48.62 -0.95
N GLY A 20 -16.57 -49.60 -1.56
CA GLY A 20 -15.13 -49.55 -1.88
C GLY A 20 -14.78 -48.52 -2.94
N SER A 21 -15.60 -48.40 -3.99
CA SER A 21 -15.44 -47.33 -5.00
C SER A 21 -15.72 -45.95 -4.41
N TYR A 22 -16.74 -45.81 -3.57
CA TYR A 22 -17.03 -44.56 -2.85
C TYR A 22 -15.92 -44.19 -1.84
N PHE A 23 -15.27 -45.18 -1.22
CA PHE A 23 -14.14 -44.97 -0.32
C PHE A 23 -12.86 -44.61 -1.09
N LEU A 24 -12.59 -45.27 -2.23
CA LEU A 24 -11.46 -44.95 -3.10
C LEU A 24 -11.58 -43.57 -3.77
N PHE A 25 -12.80 -43.13 -4.11
CA PHE A 25 -13.05 -41.77 -4.62
C PHE A 25 -12.99 -40.67 -3.55
N ARG A 26 -12.98 -41.02 -2.25
CA ARG A 26 -12.97 -40.06 -1.12
C ARG A 26 -11.58 -39.80 -0.53
N THR A 27 -10.54 -40.40 -1.12
CA THR A 27 -9.14 -40.32 -0.64
C THR A 27 -8.33 -39.20 -1.30
N ASP A 28 -8.96 -38.23 -1.96
CA ASP A 28 -8.27 -37.00 -2.37
C ASP A 28 -8.92 -35.76 -1.74
N ASN A 29 -8.99 -35.76 -0.40
CA ASN A 29 -9.06 -34.52 0.38
C ASN A 29 -7.68 -33.86 0.41
N GLY A 30 -7.07 -33.68 -0.77
CA GLY A 30 -5.81 -32.97 -0.92
C GLY A 30 -5.97 -31.59 -0.31
N LYS A 31 -5.18 -31.29 0.72
CA LYS A 31 -5.08 -29.93 1.25
C LYS A 31 -4.90 -28.97 0.06
N PRO A 32 -5.59 -27.82 0.03
CA PRO A 32 -5.45 -26.88 -1.07
C PRO A 32 -3.96 -26.58 -1.29
N LYS A 33 -3.47 -26.94 -2.48
CA LYS A 33 -2.05 -26.75 -2.83
C LYS A 33 -1.83 -25.25 -2.97
N ILE A 34 -0.91 -24.71 -2.17
CA ILE A 34 -0.53 -23.31 -2.28
C ILE A 34 0.28 -23.15 -3.57
N THR A 35 -0.17 -22.25 -4.44
CA THR A 35 0.48 -21.96 -5.72
C THR A 35 0.79 -20.47 -5.84
N ASN A 36 1.76 -20.14 -6.70
CA ASN A 36 2.09 -18.75 -7.07
C ASN A 36 0.84 -17.99 -7.52
N GLU A 37 -0.05 -18.66 -8.24
CA GLU A 37 -1.30 -18.10 -8.74
C GLU A 37 -2.24 -17.71 -7.59
N THR A 38 -2.40 -18.57 -6.58
CA THR A 38 -3.30 -18.32 -5.45
C THR A 38 -2.84 -17.11 -4.62
N ILE A 39 -1.56 -17.07 -4.25
CA ILE A 39 -1.01 -15.94 -3.48
C ILE A 39 -0.93 -14.69 -4.35
N GLY A 40 -0.51 -14.84 -5.60
CA GLY A 40 -0.43 -13.74 -6.56
C GLY A 40 -1.78 -13.08 -6.81
N VAL A 41 -2.88 -13.83 -6.86
CA VAL A 41 -4.24 -13.28 -6.96
C VAL A 41 -4.61 -12.47 -5.72
N GLN A 42 -4.40 -13.01 -4.52
CA GLN A 42 -4.69 -12.29 -3.27
C GLN A 42 -3.90 -10.98 -3.16
N VAL A 43 -2.62 -11.00 -3.52
CA VAL A 43 -1.78 -9.79 -3.51
C VAL A 43 -2.21 -8.81 -4.59
N LYS A 44 -2.55 -9.27 -5.80
CA LYS A 44 -3.02 -8.38 -6.89
C LYS A 44 -4.39 -7.75 -6.64
N GLU A 45 -5.28 -8.43 -5.90
CA GLU A 45 -6.55 -7.84 -5.47
C GLU A 45 -6.33 -6.63 -4.56
N LEU A 46 -5.28 -6.65 -3.74
CA LEU A 46 -4.79 -5.49 -3.02
C LEU A 46 -3.95 -4.65 -3.99
N LYS A 47 -4.50 -3.61 -4.62
CA LYS A 47 -3.72 -2.82 -5.58
C LYS A 47 -2.64 -1.96 -4.91
N GLU A 48 -2.97 -1.34 -3.79
CA GLU A 48 -2.08 -0.43 -3.06
C GLU A 48 -2.09 -0.76 -1.57
N LEU A 49 -0.90 -0.77 -0.98
CA LEU A 49 -0.74 -0.93 0.46
C LEU A 49 -0.18 0.36 1.06
N ALA A 50 -1.06 1.16 1.64
CA ALA A 50 -0.66 2.34 2.42
C ALA A 50 -0.06 1.91 3.76
N THR A 51 1.15 2.37 4.06
CA THR A 51 1.93 1.91 5.22
C THR A 51 2.20 3.02 6.22
N ILE A 52 2.64 4.19 5.74
CA ILE A 52 3.05 5.32 6.58
C ILE A 52 2.32 6.59 6.17
N GLN A 53 1.89 7.34 7.20
CA GLN A 53 1.46 8.73 7.06
C GLN A 53 2.53 9.65 7.63
N TYR A 54 3.27 10.31 6.77
CA TYR A 54 4.27 11.31 7.14
C TYR A 54 3.61 12.68 7.25
N LYS A 55 3.49 13.19 8.48
CA LYS A 55 2.91 14.50 8.76
C LYS A 55 4.02 15.54 8.79
N TYR A 56 3.84 16.61 8.02
CA TYR A 56 4.82 17.71 7.94
C TYR A 56 4.15 19.06 8.17
N LYS A 57 4.99 20.04 8.51
CA LYS A 57 4.61 21.45 8.61
C LYS A 57 5.55 22.24 7.72
N GLU A 58 4.97 23.01 6.82
CA GLU A 58 5.71 23.90 5.93
C GLU A 58 5.52 25.35 6.36
N ILE A 59 6.59 26.13 6.23
CA ILE A 59 6.56 27.59 6.41
C ILE A 59 7.06 28.19 5.11
N ALA A 60 6.21 28.97 4.45
CA ALA A 60 6.58 29.73 3.27
C ALA A 60 6.55 31.23 3.59
N SER A 61 7.54 31.95 3.07
CA SER A 61 7.59 33.41 3.15
C SER A 61 7.76 33.98 1.76
N ARG A 62 7.15 35.14 1.52
CA ARG A 62 7.27 35.86 0.25
C ARG A 62 7.49 37.33 0.51
N GLU A 63 8.27 37.93 -0.37
CA GLU A 63 8.42 39.37 -0.49
C GLU A 63 8.18 39.77 -1.94
N ASP A 64 7.29 40.74 -2.17
CA ASP A 64 6.97 41.24 -3.51
C ASP A 64 6.90 42.77 -3.56
N TRP A 65 7.06 43.34 -4.75
CA TRP A 65 7.07 44.77 -5.04
C TRP A 65 6.15 45.06 -6.23
N ASN A 66 5.31 46.08 -6.14
CA ASN A 66 4.57 46.56 -7.32
C ASN A 66 5.55 47.00 -8.41
N THR A 67 5.20 46.68 -9.66
CA THR A 67 5.99 47.06 -10.83
C THR A 67 5.17 47.93 -11.77
N LEU A 68 5.79 48.97 -12.32
CA LEU A 68 5.26 49.79 -13.41
C LEU A 68 6.36 49.88 -14.48
N PHE A 69 6.04 49.49 -15.71
CA PHE A 69 7.02 49.38 -16.81
C PHE A 69 8.29 48.59 -16.42
N ASN A 70 8.13 47.46 -15.70
CA ASN A 70 9.21 46.62 -15.18
C ASN A 70 10.15 47.28 -14.13
N ILE A 71 9.83 48.47 -13.65
CA ILE A 71 10.55 49.14 -12.56
C ILE A 71 9.82 48.88 -11.24
N LYS A 72 10.56 48.43 -10.21
CA LYS A 72 10.03 48.23 -8.85
C LYS A 72 9.72 49.58 -8.20
N LEU A 73 8.50 49.80 -7.72
CA LEU A 73 8.15 51.05 -7.05
C LEU A 73 8.69 51.08 -5.59
N PRO A 74 9.38 52.15 -5.17
CA PRO A 74 9.73 52.32 -3.76
C PRO A 74 8.47 52.37 -2.88
N PHE A 75 8.56 51.89 -1.64
CA PHE A 75 7.47 51.86 -0.64
C PHE A 75 6.25 50.96 -0.97
N THR A 76 6.29 50.15 -2.03
CA THR A 76 5.24 49.17 -2.35
C THR A 76 5.62 47.73 -1.98
N LYS A 77 6.59 47.56 -1.08
CA LYS A 77 7.00 46.22 -0.60
C LYS A 77 5.86 45.60 0.20
N SER A 78 5.45 44.40 -0.20
CA SER A 78 4.54 43.54 0.54
C SER A 78 5.30 42.28 0.94
N SER A 79 5.06 41.79 2.15
CA SER A 79 5.60 40.50 2.58
C SER A 79 4.57 39.75 3.38
N PHE A 80 4.51 38.43 3.17
CA PHE A 80 3.70 37.54 3.99
C PHE A 80 4.44 36.28 4.38
N ILE A 81 4.11 35.78 5.57
CA ILE A 81 4.55 34.47 6.08
C ILE A 81 3.30 33.61 6.28
N VAL A 82 3.29 32.45 5.65
CA VAL A 82 2.25 31.44 5.83
C VAL A 82 2.84 30.15 6.37
N SER A 83 2.10 29.47 7.25
CA SER A 83 2.37 28.07 7.58
C SER A 83 1.16 27.21 7.34
N TYR A 84 1.38 25.98 6.92
CA TYR A 84 0.36 24.96 6.80
C TYR A 84 0.97 23.59 7.10
N THR A 85 0.12 22.62 7.40
CA THR A 85 0.50 21.23 7.56
C THR A 85 0.04 20.41 6.37
N GLY A 86 0.72 19.30 6.12
CA GLY A 86 0.33 18.32 5.12
C GLY A 86 0.55 16.90 5.57
N ILE A 87 -0.04 15.97 4.84
CA ILE A 87 0.10 14.53 5.04
C ILE A 87 0.57 13.92 3.72
N LEU A 88 1.78 13.37 3.76
CA LEU A 88 2.35 12.55 2.71
C LEU A 88 2.08 11.08 3.06
N LYS A 89 1.25 10.41 2.26
CA LYS A 89 0.97 8.97 2.40
C LYS A 89 1.95 8.19 1.54
N LEU A 90 2.67 7.27 2.18
CA LEU A 90 3.60 6.37 1.54
C LEU A 90 3.04 4.95 1.53
N GLY A 91 3.44 4.18 0.53
CA GLY A 91 3.03 2.79 0.41
C GLY A 91 3.64 2.08 -0.78
N ILE A 92 3.18 0.86 -0.99
CA ILE A 92 3.68 -0.07 -2.01
C ILE A 92 2.59 -0.32 -3.04
N ASP A 93 2.96 -0.27 -4.33
CA ASP A 93 2.12 -0.79 -5.40
C ASP A 93 2.23 -2.32 -5.42
N LEU A 94 1.19 -3.00 -4.98
CA LEU A 94 1.22 -4.45 -4.89
C LEU A 94 0.98 -5.11 -6.26
N SER A 95 0.51 -4.36 -7.27
CA SER A 95 0.37 -4.90 -8.63
C SER A 95 1.71 -5.23 -9.29
N GLU A 96 2.78 -4.58 -8.85
CA GLU A 96 4.16 -4.84 -9.28
C GLU A 96 4.88 -5.90 -8.42
N THR A 97 4.23 -6.41 -7.37
CA THR A 97 4.80 -7.44 -6.50
C THR A 97 4.88 -8.79 -7.20
N LYS A 98 6.02 -9.46 -7.05
CA LYS A 98 6.22 -10.83 -7.54
C LYS A 98 6.24 -11.81 -6.37
N VAL A 99 5.56 -12.93 -6.55
CA VAL A 99 5.54 -14.02 -5.57
C VAL A 99 5.90 -15.32 -6.27
N ASP A 100 6.87 -16.04 -5.70
CA ASP A 100 7.30 -17.35 -6.17
C ASP A 100 7.29 -18.35 -5.01
N VAL A 101 6.66 -19.50 -5.21
CA VAL A 101 6.51 -20.57 -4.23
C VAL A 101 7.33 -21.76 -4.70
N ASP A 102 8.39 -22.05 -3.96
CA ASP A 102 9.15 -23.28 -4.12
C ASP A 102 8.56 -24.36 -3.22
N GLU A 103 7.81 -25.28 -3.82
CA GLU A 103 7.21 -26.41 -3.14
C GLU A 103 8.23 -27.43 -2.59
N ASN A 104 9.42 -27.52 -3.18
CA ASN A 104 10.46 -28.47 -2.75
C ASN A 104 11.16 -27.97 -1.50
N SER A 105 11.55 -26.69 -1.49
CA SER A 105 12.21 -26.06 -0.34
C SER A 105 11.25 -25.43 0.66
N LYS A 106 9.94 -25.49 0.38
CA LYS A 106 8.87 -24.85 1.17
C LYS A 106 9.17 -23.39 1.48
N THR A 107 9.54 -22.64 0.44
CA THR A 107 9.90 -21.22 0.57
C THR A 107 8.98 -20.36 -0.30
N ILE A 108 8.45 -19.28 0.27
CA ILE A 108 7.71 -18.24 -0.46
C ILE A 108 8.64 -17.03 -0.58
N LYS A 109 9.02 -16.71 -1.81
CA LYS A 109 9.81 -15.52 -2.14
C LYS A 109 8.88 -14.40 -2.56
N VAL A 110 9.02 -13.24 -1.92
CA VAL A 110 8.23 -12.04 -2.22
C VAL A 110 9.19 -10.91 -2.62
N THR A 111 9.07 -10.43 -3.85
CA THR A 111 9.79 -9.25 -4.32
C THR A 111 8.84 -8.07 -4.31
N LEU A 112 9.11 -7.09 -3.43
CA LEU A 112 8.33 -5.86 -3.35
C LEU A 112 9.01 -4.73 -4.13
N PRO A 113 8.23 -3.92 -4.88
CA PRO A 113 8.77 -2.70 -5.45
C PRO A 113 9.14 -1.71 -4.34
N GLU A 114 9.81 -0.63 -4.73
CA GLU A 114 10.11 0.46 -3.82
C GLU A 114 8.85 1.17 -3.33
N SER A 115 8.93 1.77 -2.14
CA SER A 115 7.86 2.62 -1.63
C SER A 115 7.69 3.83 -2.55
N LYS A 116 6.43 4.22 -2.78
CA LYS A 116 6.07 5.42 -3.55
C LYS A 116 5.14 6.31 -2.74
N VAL A 117 5.00 7.55 -3.22
CA VAL A 117 3.97 8.46 -2.74
C VAL A 117 2.62 8.01 -3.29
N LEU A 118 1.69 7.70 -2.39
CA LEU A 118 0.30 7.38 -2.74
C LEU A 118 -0.57 8.64 -2.77
N SER A 119 -0.35 9.55 -1.82
CA SER A 119 -0.97 10.88 -1.86
C SER A 119 -0.14 11.90 -1.10
N ASN A 120 -0.29 13.17 -1.48
CA ASN A 120 0.27 14.30 -0.76
C ASN A 120 -0.80 15.40 -0.65
N GLU A 121 -1.41 15.48 0.53
CA GLU A 121 -2.58 16.30 0.81
C GLU A 121 -2.20 17.41 1.78
N LEU A 122 -2.52 18.66 1.43
CA LEU A 122 -2.35 19.79 2.34
C LEU A 122 -3.61 19.98 3.17
N ASP A 123 -3.44 20.25 4.44
CA ASP A 123 -4.54 20.71 5.29
C ASP A 123 -4.69 22.22 5.15
N LEU A 124 -5.51 22.66 4.20
CA LEU A 124 -5.77 24.08 3.99
C LEU A 124 -6.45 24.75 5.21
N LYS A 125 -7.07 23.99 6.11
CA LYS A 125 -7.66 24.54 7.35
C LYS A 125 -6.59 24.90 8.38
N SER A 126 -5.39 24.31 8.25
CA SER A 126 -4.24 24.62 9.11
C SER A 126 -3.49 25.90 8.70
N LEU A 127 -3.88 26.52 7.58
CA LEU A 127 -3.23 27.72 7.05
C LEU A 127 -3.28 28.85 8.07
N LYS A 128 -2.11 29.35 8.44
CA LYS A 128 -1.93 30.51 9.30
C LYS A 128 -1.11 31.57 8.59
N VAL A 129 -1.62 32.79 8.55
CA VAL A 129 -0.90 33.98 8.07
C VAL A 129 -0.34 34.71 9.30
N TYR A 130 0.97 34.91 9.37
CA TYR A 130 1.64 35.43 10.57
C TYR A 130 2.00 36.91 10.51
N ASP A 131 2.50 37.36 9.37
CA ASP A 131 2.89 38.75 9.14
C ASP A 131 2.31 39.14 7.79
N GLU A 132 1.49 40.19 7.75
CA GLU A 132 0.94 40.76 6.53
C GLU A 132 1.30 42.25 6.55
N LYS A 133 2.41 42.62 5.90
CA LYS A 133 2.69 44.03 5.63
C LYS A 133 1.80 44.48 4.49
N ASN A 134 0.57 44.85 4.85
CA ASN A 134 -0.41 45.43 3.96
C ASN A 134 0.04 46.82 3.53
N SER A 135 0.76 46.88 2.40
CA SER A 135 0.62 48.05 1.53
C SER A 135 -0.80 47.94 0.95
N ILE A 136 -1.65 48.93 1.23
CA ILE A 136 -3.05 49.08 0.79
C ILE A 136 -3.30 48.92 -0.74
N PHE A 137 -2.26 48.58 -1.50
CA PHE A 137 -2.22 48.47 -2.96
C PHE A 137 -1.87 47.07 -3.48
N ASN A 138 -1.72 46.02 -2.65
CA ASN A 138 -1.49 44.66 -3.13
C ASN A 138 -2.29 43.59 -2.35
N PRO A 139 -3.55 43.31 -2.73
CA PRO A 139 -4.29 42.18 -2.16
C PRO A 139 -3.68 40.85 -2.64
N VAL A 140 -3.35 39.95 -1.70
CA VAL A 140 -2.80 38.60 -1.98
C VAL A 140 -3.71 37.89 -2.99
N LYS A 141 -3.18 37.61 -4.20
CA LYS A 141 -3.99 37.05 -5.29
C LYS A 141 -4.08 35.54 -5.15
N VAL A 142 -5.28 34.99 -5.35
CA VAL A 142 -5.60 33.54 -5.27
C VAL A 142 -4.64 32.65 -6.09
N LYS A 143 -4.08 33.18 -7.20
CA LYS A 143 -3.12 32.48 -8.07
C LYS A 143 -1.78 32.18 -7.38
N GLU A 144 -1.44 32.87 -6.29
CA GLU A 144 -0.19 32.69 -5.56
C GLU A 144 -0.25 31.49 -4.60
N TYR A 145 -1.45 31.05 -4.19
CA TYR A 145 -1.62 29.86 -3.35
C TYR A 145 -1.23 28.55 -4.06
N SER A 146 -1.32 28.47 -5.40
CA SER A 146 -0.93 27.29 -6.15
C SER A 146 0.59 27.05 -6.20
N GLU A 147 1.38 28.13 -6.14
CA GLU A 147 2.85 28.03 -6.14
C GLU A 147 3.36 27.51 -4.80
N PHE A 148 2.86 28.03 -3.67
CA PHE A 148 3.22 27.53 -2.34
C PHE A 148 2.80 26.08 -2.12
N THR A 149 1.60 25.72 -2.60
CA THR A 149 1.11 24.34 -2.46
C THR A 149 1.98 23.35 -3.23
N GLN A 150 2.51 23.72 -4.40
CA GLN A 150 3.38 22.83 -5.18
C GLN A 150 4.77 22.70 -4.54
N SER A 151 5.43 23.81 -4.20
CA SER A 151 6.77 23.77 -3.61
C SER A 151 6.79 23.06 -2.26
N GLY A 152 5.74 23.25 -1.43
CA GLY A 152 5.64 22.56 -0.15
C GLY A 152 5.47 21.04 -0.29
N LYS A 153 4.80 20.57 -1.36
CA LYS A 153 4.69 19.13 -1.64
C LYS A 153 6.02 18.52 -2.04
N GLU A 154 6.77 19.23 -2.89
CA GLU A 154 8.10 18.81 -3.34
C GLU A 154 9.11 18.78 -2.19
N ASN A 155 9.11 19.81 -1.33
CA ASN A 155 9.93 19.85 -0.12
C ASN A 155 9.60 18.68 0.81
N ALA A 156 8.31 18.45 1.10
CA ALA A 156 7.89 17.35 1.96
C ALA A 156 8.29 15.97 1.44
N GLU A 157 8.24 15.75 0.12
CA GLU A 157 8.68 14.49 -0.47
C GLU A 157 10.20 14.31 -0.41
N LYS A 158 10.95 15.39 -0.63
CA LYS A 158 12.41 15.41 -0.48
C LYS A 158 12.81 15.11 0.97
N ASP A 159 12.25 15.83 1.93
CA ASP A 159 12.52 15.63 3.36
C ASP A 159 12.15 14.21 3.79
N ALA A 160 11.04 13.68 3.29
CA ALA A 160 10.64 12.30 3.54
C ALA A 160 11.68 11.29 3.00
N ARG A 161 12.20 11.48 1.79
CA ARG A 161 13.28 10.63 1.26
C ARG A 161 14.55 10.73 2.11
N GLU A 162 14.95 11.93 2.50
CA GLU A 162 16.15 12.14 3.32
C GLU A 162 16.00 11.57 4.74
N SER A 163 14.78 11.53 5.28
CA SER A 163 14.48 10.98 6.61
C SER A 163 14.52 9.44 6.68
N GLY A 164 14.57 8.75 5.55
CA GLY A 164 14.51 7.28 5.48
C GLY A 164 13.11 6.69 5.65
N VAL A 165 12.05 7.50 5.55
CA VAL A 165 10.67 7.00 5.78
C VAL A 165 10.16 6.13 4.63
N PHE A 166 10.77 6.20 3.44
CA PHE A 166 10.46 5.33 2.31
C PHE A 166 10.94 3.88 2.57
N GLU A 167 12.12 3.73 3.15
CA GLU A 167 12.67 2.44 3.57
C GLU A 167 11.83 1.87 4.71
N GLN A 168 11.48 2.71 5.70
CA GLN A 168 10.56 2.31 6.78
C GLN A 168 9.20 1.85 6.24
N SER A 169 8.67 2.55 5.23
CA SER A 169 7.42 2.17 4.55
C SER A 169 7.52 0.78 3.94
N LYS A 170 8.64 0.46 3.27
CA LYS A 170 8.88 -0.88 2.71
C LYS A 170 8.97 -1.94 3.82
N GLU A 171 9.63 -1.67 4.94
CA GLU A 171 9.70 -2.60 6.07
C GLU A 171 8.33 -2.84 6.72
N VAL A 172 7.50 -1.80 6.86
CA VAL A 172 6.12 -1.94 7.31
C VAL A 172 5.31 -2.82 6.34
N ALA A 173 5.47 -2.63 5.03
CA ALA A 173 4.82 -3.48 4.04
C ALA A 173 5.23 -4.94 4.14
N LYS A 174 6.53 -5.23 4.30
CA LYS A 174 7.04 -6.60 4.51
C LYS A 174 6.34 -7.26 5.69
N LYS A 175 6.25 -6.55 6.82
CA LYS A 175 5.57 -7.07 8.02
C LYS A 175 4.10 -7.37 7.76
N ILE A 176 3.37 -6.46 7.13
CA ILE A 176 1.94 -6.66 6.81
C ILE A 176 1.76 -7.88 5.90
N ILE A 177 2.63 -8.07 4.91
CA ILE A 177 2.56 -9.23 4.00
C ILE A 177 2.89 -10.53 4.73
N ILE A 178 3.89 -10.53 5.63
CA ILE A 178 4.17 -11.69 6.50
C ILE A 178 2.94 -12.05 7.32
N ASP A 179 2.31 -11.07 7.96
CA ASP A 179 1.12 -11.27 8.79
C ASP A 179 -0.07 -11.80 7.96
N LEU A 180 -0.26 -11.27 6.76
CA LEU A 180 -1.28 -11.73 5.82
C LEU A 180 -1.05 -13.18 5.41
N LEU A 181 0.16 -13.53 4.97
CA LEU A 181 0.50 -14.88 4.53
C LEU A 181 0.38 -15.89 5.69
N ASN A 182 0.81 -15.50 6.90
CA ASN A 182 0.71 -16.33 8.11
C ASN A 182 -0.71 -16.50 8.64
N THR A 183 -1.71 -15.81 8.10
CA THR A 183 -3.12 -16.09 8.38
C THR A 183 -3.52 -17.47 7.86
N THR A 184 -2.84 -17.96 6.81
CA THR A 184 -3.03 -19.33 6.31
C THR A 184 -2.21 -20.31 7.14
N LYS A 185 -2.88 -21.21 7.87
CA LYS A 185 -2.24 -22.19 8.76
C LYS A 185 -1.16 -23.03 8.07
N GLU A 186 -1.43 -23.50 6.85
CA GLU A 186 -0.48 -24.29 6.06
C GLU A 186 0.80 -23.50 5.75
N ILE A 187 0.67 -22.21 5.40
CA ILE A 187 1.82 -21.32 5.16
C ILE A 187 2.60 -21.10 6.46
N LYS A 188 1.90 -20.77 7.54
CA LYS A 188 2.50 -20.48 8.85
C LYS A 188 3.30 -21.66 9.43
N GLU A 189 2.82 -22.88 9.25
CA GLU A 189 3.44 -24.07 9.83
C GLU A 189 4.54 -24.65 8.94
N ASN A 190 4.41 -24.54 7.62
CA ASN A 190 5.24 -25.31 6.69
C ASN A 190 6.12 -24.47 5.77
N TYR A 191 5.90 -23.16 5.63
CA TYR A 191 6.64 -22.33 4.68
C TYR A 191 7.51 -21.27 5.36
N LYS A 192 8.69 -21.05 4.78
CA LYS A 192 9.55 -19.91 5.10
C LYS A 192 9.27 -18.76 4.14
N ILE A 193 8.96 -17.58 4.66
CA ILE A 193 8.77 -16.36 3.85
C ILE A 193 10.10 -15.59 3.77
N VAL A 194 10.52 -15.23 2.56
CA VAL A 194 11.76 -14.47 2.30
C VAL A 194 11.45 -13.31 1.37
N PHE A 195 12.06 -12.14 1.64
CA PHE A 195 11.98 -10.97 0.76
C PHE A 195 13.27 -10.79 -0.02
N GLU A 196 13.13 -10.46 -1.30
CA GLU A 196 14.23 -10.09 -2.22
C GLU A 196 14.11 -8.62 -2.63
#